data_AF-A0A1J8PV90-F1
#
_entry.id   AF-A0A1J8PV90-F1
#
_cell.length_a   1.000
_cell.length_b   1.000
_cell.length_c   1.000
_cell.angle_alpha   90.00
_cell.angle_beta   90.00
_cell.angle_gamma   90.00
#
_symmetry.space_group_name_H-M   'P 1'
#
loop_
_entity.id
_entity.type
_entity.pdbx_description
1 polymer ?
#
loop_
_entity_poly.entity_id
_entity_poly.type
_entity_poly.pdbx_seq_one_letter_code
_entity_poly.pdbx_strand_id
1 'polypeptide(L)'
;MSFDLIHVDQHTLLQVQQSGPPTVVYRCELQGVPCGLFVEGTTSAVSAHLRGHGNIGPDNASTSCTWGSCSETLKRGSLSRHILTHLGVKVRCSVCRVVMCRRDLIRAHIKTSTSCGFASAETVDGPEGHIVVPTTWSTAHQV
;
A
#
# COMPACT_ATOMS: atom_id res chain seq x y z
N MET A 1 11.95 11.05 24.70
CA MET A 1 11.10 10.35 23.72
C MET A 1 11.99 10.01 22.55
N SER A 2 12.24 8.73 22.27
CA SER A 2 13.03 8.32 21.12
C SER A 2 12.17 8.55 19.88
N PHE A 3 12.62 9.41 18.96
CA PHE A 3 12.01 9.51 17.64
C PHE A 3 12.74 8.51 16.76
N ASP A 4 12.09 7.38 16.48
CA ASP A 4 12.63 6.43 15.50
C ASP A 4 12.55 7.08 14.12
N LEU A 5 13.71 7.39 13.54
CA LEU A 5 13.80 7.93 12.19
C LEU A 5 13.44 6.82 11.18
N ILE A 6 12.24 6.91 10.60
CA ILE A 6 11.81 6.02 9.52
C ILE A 6 12.28 6.56 8.17
N HIS A 7 12.97 5.73 7.40
CA HIS A 7 13.39 6.06 6.04
C HIS A 7 12.31 5.58 5.06
N VAL A 8 11.60 6.52 4.46
CA VAL A 8 10.52 6.26 3.50
C VAL A 8 11.09 6.21 2.08
N ASP A 9 10.58 5.31 1.25
CA ASP A 9 10.90 5.25 -0.18
C ASP A 9 10.71 6.62 -0.85
N GLN A 10 11.66 7.04 -1.70
CA GLN A 10 11.66 8.39 -2.28
C GLN A 10 10.37 8.70 -3.04
N HIS A 11 9.78 7.73 -3.75
CA HIS A 11 8.53 7.94 -4.46
C HIS A 11 7.38 8.17 -3.49
N THR A 12 7.30 7.36 -2.43
CA THR A 12 6.32 7.55 -1.36
C THR A 12 6.53 8.89 -0.65
N LEU A 13 7.76 9.27 -0.32
CA LEU A 13 8.07 10.54 0.34
C LEU A 13 7.56 11.74 -0.45
N LEU A 14 7.82 11.77 -1.77
CA LEU A 14 7.34 12.83 -2.65
C LEU A 14 5.81 12.89 -2.68
N GLN A 15 5.13 11.75 -2.70
CA GLN A 15 3.67 11.70 -2.65
C GLN A 15 3.13 12.20 -1.31
N VAL A 16 3.72 11.80 -0.19
CA VAL A 16 3.31 12.22 1.17
C VAL A 16 3.47 13.73 1.34
N GLN A 17 4.57 14.31 0.85
CA GLN A 17 4.80 15.74 0.92
C GLN A 17 3.80 16.55 0.08
N GLN A 18 3.30 16.00 -1.02
CA GLN A 18 2.38 16.66 -1.94
C GLN A 18 0.90 16.46 -1.60
N SER A 19 0.54 15.32 -1.02
CA SER A 19 -0.87 14.94 -0.82
C SER A 19 -1.55 15.74 0.29
N GLY A 20 -0.80 16.09 1.34
CA GLY A 20 -1.34 16.79 2.51
C GLY A 20 -1.67 15.86 3.69
N PRO A 21 -2.53 14.83 3.59
CA PRO A 21 -2.92 14.04 4.75
C PRO A 21 -1.84 13.05 5.20
N PRO A 22 -1.88 12.62 6.47
CA PRO A 22 -1.07 11.52 6.97
C PRO A 22 -1.23 10.28 6.10
N THR A 23 -0.13 9.57 5.88
CA THR A 23 -0.09 8.36 5.05
C THR A 23 0.46 7.20 5.85
N VAL A 24 -0.13 6.02 5.69
CA VAL A 24 0.36 4.80 6.33
C VAL A 24 1.36 4.09 5.43
N VAL A 25 2.53 3.81 5.98
CA VAL A 25 3.65 3.14 5.29
C VAL A 25 4.07 1.87 6.04
N TYR A 26 4.63 0.92 5.30
CA TYR A 26 4.98 -0.40 5.82
C TYR A 26 6.42 -0.71 5.50
N ARG A 27 7.12 -1.36 6.43
CA ARG A 27 8.51 -1.78 6.22
C ARG A 27 8.56 -2.81 5.09
N CYS A 28 9.51 -2.64 4.17
CA CYS A 28 9.78 -3.66 3.18
C CYS A 28 10.43 -4.89 3.83
N GLU A 29 9.81 -6.06 3.62
CA GLU A 29 10.31 -7.36 4.10
C GLU A 29 10.65 -8.32 2.96
N LEU A 30 10.89 -7.79 1.75
CA LEU A 30 11.36 -8.62 0.64
C LEU A 30 12.75 -9.19 0.99
N GLN A 31 12.90 -10.51 0.93
CA GLN A 31 14.17 -11.17 1.19
C GLN A 31 15.23 -10.79 0.14
N GLY A 32 16.48 -10.69 0.58
CA GLY A 32 17.62 -10.22 -0.22
C GLY A 32 18.46 -9.24 0.59
N VAL A 33 18.95 -8.18 -0.05
CA VAL A 33 19.62 -7.07 0.65
C VAL A 33 18.55 -6.24 1.37
N PRO A 34 18.56 -6.15 2.72
CA PRO A 34 17.57 -5.37 3.45
C PRO A 34 17.69 -3.90 3.07
N CYS A 35 16.70 -3.36 2.36
CA CYS A 35 16.70 -1.94 1.99
C CYS A 35 16.33 -1.03 3.17
N GLY A 36 15.62 -1.56 4.18
CA GLY A 36 15.18 -0.80 5.36
C GLY A 36 14.13 0.29 5.08
N LEU A 37 13.63 0.37 3.84
CA LEU A 37 12.70 1.41 3.41
C LEU A 37 11.26 1.07 3.79
N PHE A 38 10.49 2.12 4.06
CA PHE A 38 9.04 2.06 4.24
C PHE A 38 8.31 2.49 2.98
N VAL A 39 7.24 1.79 2.62
CA VAL A 39 6.49 1.97 1.37
C VAL A 39 5.02 2.14 1.67
N GLU A 40 4.36 3.06 0.97
CA GLU A 40 2.90 3.21 1.06
C GLU A 40 2.18 1.93 0.60
N GLY A 41 1.10 1.56 1.28
CA GLY A 41 0.24 0.41 0.96
C GLY A 41 -0.59 0.51 -0.32
N THR A 42 -0.08 1.12 -1.39
CA THR A 42 -0.74 1.21 -2.71
C THR A 42 -0.04 0.35 -3.75
N THR A 43 -0.79 -0.16 -4.73
CA THR A 43 -0.21 -0.96 -5.82
C THR A 43 0.83 -0.17 -6.62
N SER A 44 0.63 1.13 -6.79
CA SER A 44 1.56 2.04 -7.49
C SER A 44 2.86 2.23 -6.71
N ALA A 45 2.77 2.53 -5.41
CA ALA A 45 3.96 2.73 -4.57
C ALA A 45 4.77 1.44 -4.44
N VAL A 46 4.10 0.31 -4.17
CA VAL A 46 4.76 -1.00 -4.11
C VAL A 46 5.38 -1.37 -5.46
N SER A 47 4.68 -1.18 -6.58
CA SER A 47 5.25 -1.41 -7.91
C SER A 47 6.49 -0.56 -8.17
N ALA A 48 6.45 0.72 -7.77
CA ALA A 48 7.57 1.62 -7.90
C ALA A 48 8.78 1.17 -7.09
N HIS A 49 8.55 0.82 -5.83
CA HIS A 49 9.58 0.33 -4.92
C HIS A 49 10.22 -0.98 -5.41
N LEU A 50 9.42 -1.95 -5.86
CA LEU A 50 9.92 -3.25 -6.32
C LEU A 50 10.83 -3.15 -7.55
N ARG A 51 10.75 -2.07 -8.36
CA ARG A 51 11.74 -1.84 -9.43
C ARG A 51 13.15 -1.65 -8.88
N GLY A 52 13.30 -1.08 -7.68
CA GLY A 52 14.57 -0.97 -6.97
C GLY A 52 15.14 -2.32 -6.52
N HIS A 53 14.28 -3.34 -6.38
CA HIS A 53 14.66 -4.73 -6.14
C HIS A 53 14.84 -5.53 -7.44
N GLY A 54 14.96 -4.86 -8.59
CA GLY A 54 15.12 -5.52 -9.88
C GLY A 54 13.87 -6.23 -10.38
N ASN A 55 12.67 -5.92 -9.84
CA ASN A 55 11.41 -6.46 -10.35
C ASN A 55 10.99 -5.78 -11.67
N ILE A 56 11.79 -6.01 -12.71
CA ILE A 56 11.69 -5.41 -14.03
C ILE A 56 11.45 -6.55 -15.03
N GLY A 57 10.60 -6.34 -16.02
CA GLY A 57 10.28 -7.34 -17.03
C GLY A 57 8.86 -7.21 -17.58
N PRO A 58 8.37 -8.20 -18.33
CA PRO A 58 7.01 -8.20 -18.88
C PRO A 58 5.99 -8.75 -17.88
N ASP A 59 4.77 -8.21 -17.86
CA ASP A 59 3.75 -8.45 -16.82
C ASP A 59 3.27 -9.90 -16.73
N ASN A 60 3.40 -10.64 -17.82
CA ASN A 60 3.08 -12.06 -17.91
C ASN A 60 4.22 -12.98 -17.46
N ALA A 61 5.43 -12.47 -17.20
CA ALA A 61 6.52 -13.30 -16.70
C ALA A 61 6.18 -13.88 -15.32
N SER A 62 6.60 -15.11 -15.08
CA SER A 62 6.50 -15.74 -13.76
C SER A 62 7.54 -15.15 -12.81
N THR A 63 7.13 -14.95 -11.55
CA THR A 63 8.01 -14.50 -10.47
C THR A 63 7.54 -15.11 -9.16
N SER A 64 8.47 -15.37 -8.25
CA SER A 64 8.17 -15.86 -6.91
C SER A 64 8.18 -14.68 -5.93
N CYS A 65 7.16 -14.62 -5.07
CA CYS A 65 7.18 -13.71 -3.94
C CYS A 65 8.18 -14.23 -2.90
N THR A 66 8.98 -13.32 -2.35
CA THR A 66 9.94 -13.59 -1.28
C THR A 66 9.72 -12.65 -0.09
N TRP A 67 8.49 -12.16 0.10
CA TRP A 67 8.14 -11.30 1.22
C TRP A 67 8.04 -12.13 2.51
N GLY A 68 8.82 -11.79 3.53
CA GLY A 68 8.89 -12.60 4.75
C GLY A 68 9.23 -14.05 4.39
N SER A 69 8.42 -15.02 4.81
CA SER A 69 8.55 -16.44 4.45
C SER A 69 7.68 -16.89 3.27
N CYS A 70 7.12 -15.97 2.49
CA CYS A 70 6.28 -16.30 1.34
C CYS A 70 7.12 -16.92 0.21
N SER A 71 6.53 -17.86 -0.53
CA SER A 71 7.13 -18.52 -1.70
C SER A 71 6.14 -18.72 -2.85
N GLU A 72 5.05 -17.95 -2.86
CA GLU A 72 4.00 -18.06 -3.88
C GLU A 72 4.54 -17.67 -5.26
N THR A 73 4.14 -18.40 -6.30
CA THR A 73 4.52 -18.11 -7.69
C THR A 73 3.36 -17.47 -8.43
N LEU A 74 3.62 -16.33 -9.06
CA LEU A 74 2.60 -15.50 -9.70
C LEU A 74 3.14 -14.76 -10.91
N LYS A 75 2.25 -14.14 -11.68
CA LYS A 75 2.64 -13.22 -12.74
C LYS A 75 3.24 -11.95 -12.14
N ARG A 76 4.32 -11.42 -12.74
CA ARG A 76 5.01 -10.21 -12.28
C ARG A 76 4.06 -9.02 -12.13
N GLY A 77 3.16 -8.81 -13.09
CA GLY A 77 2.16 -7.74 -13.02
C GLY A 77 1.16 -7.87 -11.86
N SER A 78 1.10 -9.03 -11.20
CA SER A 78 0.27 -9.26 -10.00
C SER A 78 1.04 -9.09 -8.69
N LEU A 79 2.37 -8.93 -8.73
CA LEU A 79 3.20 -8.97 -7.54
C LEU A 79 2.88 -7.84 -6.56
N SER A 80 2.78 -6.60 -7.01
CA SER A 80 2.46 -5.48 -6.13
C SER A 80 1.12 -5.66 -5.41
N ARG A 81 0.12 -6.21 -6.11
CA ARG A 81 -1.19 -6.52 -5.51
C ARG A 81 -1.09 -7.68 -4.52
N HIS A 82 -0.30 -8.70 -4.81
CA HIS A 82 -0.04 -9.78 -3.89
C HIS A 82 0.65 -9.27 -2.62
N ILE A 83 1.65 -8.37 -2.73
CA ILE A 83 2.29 -7.78 -1.55
C ILE A 83 1.30 -7.06 -0.63
N LEU A 84 0.25 -6.42 -1.17
CA LEU A 84 -0.79 -5.80 -0.32
C LEU A 84 -1.49 -6.80 0.62
N THR A 85 -1.48 -8.11 0.32
CA THR A 85 -2.02 -9.11 1.25
C THR A 85 -1.14 -9.31 2.47
N HIS A 86 0.17 -9.19 2.32
CA HIS A 86 1.12 -9.22 3.45
C HIS A 86 0.98 -7.96 4.30
N LEU A 87 0.78 -6.81 3.66
CA LEU A 87 0.55 -5.54 4.35
C LEU A 87 -0.81 -5.46 5.05
N GLY A 88 -1.71 -6.43 4.83
CA GLY A 88 -3.06 -6.42 5.40
C GLY A 88 -3.97 -5.31 4.85
N VAL A 89 -3.58 -4.64 3.77
CA VAL A 89 -4.32 -3.50 3.20
C VAL A 89 -5.59 -4.00 2.51
N LYS A 90 -6.73 -3.46 2.92
CA LYS A 90 -8.05 -3.78 2.37
C LYS A 90 -8.78 -2.51 1.95
N VAL A 91 -10.00 -2.68 1.45
CA VAL A 91 -10.87 -1.57 1.06
C VAL A 91 -12.23 -1.78 1.69
N ARG A 92 -12.87 -0.71 2.14
CA ARG A 92 -14.17 -0.72 2.80
C ARG A 92 -15.15 0.16 2.02
N CYS A 93 -16.38 -0.31 1.88
CA CYS A 93 -17.48 0.51 1.39
C CYS A 93 -17.87 1.53 2.47
N SER A 94 -17.94 2.81 2.13
CA SER A 94 -18.30 3.86 3.10
C SER A 94 -19.74 3.73 3.63
N VAL A 95 -20.63 3.07 2.88
CA VAL A 95 -22.05 2.91 3.23
C VAL A 95 -22.31 1.62 4.01
N CYS A 96 -22.17 0.44 3.40
CA CYS A 96 -22.50 -0.82 4.06
C CYS A 96 -21.36 -1.42 4.90
N ARG A 97 -20.19 -0.77 4.92
CA ARG A 97 -18.98 -1.19 5.65
C ARG A 97 -18.44 -2.57 5.26
N VAL A 98 -18.91 -3.17 4.16
CA VAL A 98 -18.31 -4.41 3.64
C VAL A 98 -16.83 -4.17 3.33
N VAL A 99 -15.99 -5.11 3.75
CA VAL A 99 -14.55 -5.07 3.53
C VAL A 99 -14.19 -6.08 2.44
N MET A 100 -13.47 -5.63 1.43
CA MET A 100 -12.97 -6.44 0.33
C MET A 100 -11.46 -6.32 0.24
N CYS A 101 -10.79 -7.36 -0.26
CA CYS A 101 -9.34 -7.36 -0.40
C CYS A 101 -8.81 -6.44 -1.51
N ARG A 102 -9.69 -5.91 -2.39
CA ARG A 102 -9.27 -5.16 -3.59
C ARG A 102 -10.22 -4.02 -3.94
N ARG A 103 -9.66 -2.96 -4.53
CA ARG A 103 -10.41 -1.77 -4.99
C ARG A 103 -11.38 -2.07 -6.14
N ASP A 104 -11.01 -2.93 -7.08
CA ASP A 104 -11.88 -3.27 -8.22
C ASP A 104 -13.10 -4.08 -7.78
N LEU A 105 -12.93 -4.95 -6.79
CA LEU A 105 -14.04 -5.69 -6.20
C LEU A 105 -15.03 -4.74 -5.51
N ILE A 106 -14.54 -3.75 -4.75
CA ILE A 106 -15.42 -2.78 -4.11
C ILE A 106 -16.08 -1.85 -5.12
N ARG A 107 -15.39 -1.49 -6.20
CA ARG A 107 -15.99 -0.71 -7.30
C ARG A 107 -17.13 -1.49 -7.98
N ALA A 108 -16.93 -2.79 -8.20
CA ALA A 108 -17.99 -3.66 -8.70
C ALA A 108 -19.17 -3.71 -7.72
N HIS A 109 -18.90 -3.88 -6.41
CA HIS A 109 -19.92 -3.82 -5.36
C HIS A 109 -20.71 -2.51 -5.36
N ILE A 110 -20.03 -1.36 -5.41
CA ILE A 110 -20.67 -0.03 -5.45
C ILE A 110 -21.59 0.08 -6.67
N LYS A 111 -21.14 -0.42 -7.83
CA LYS A 111 -21.90 -0.37 -9.07
C LYS A 111 -23.14 -1.28 -9.07
N THR A 112 -23.07 -2.44 -8.42
CA THR A 112 -24.14 -3.46 -8.48
C THR A 112 -25.06 -3.45 -7.26
N SER A 113 -24.64 -2.85 -6.15
CA SER A 113 -25.45 -2.76 -4.93
C SER A 113 -26.48 -1.64 -5.02
N THR A 114 -27.75 -1.97 -4.80
CA THR A 114 -28.86 -1.01 -4.76
C THR A 114 -28.73 0.01 -3.64
N SER A 115 -28.08 -0.35 -2.52
CA SER A 115 -27.90 0.53 -1.36
C SER A 115 -26.58 1.30 -1.36
N CYS A 116 -25.60 0.88 -2.17
CA CYS A 116 -24.24 1.44 -2.14
C CYS A 116 -23.85 2.21 -3.41
N GLY A 117 -24.80 2.56 -4.27
CA GLY A 117 -24.53 3.25 -5.54
C GLY A 117 -23.76 4.57 -5.43
N PHE A 118 -23.83 5.25 -4.29
CA PHE A 118 -23.11 6.49 -3.98
C PHE A 118 -21.96 6.31 -2.99
N ALA A 119 -21.66 5.07 -2.60
CA ALA A 119 -20.59 4.82 -1.66
C ALA A 119 -19.22 5.12 -2.30
N SER A 120 -18.27 5.41 -1.44
CA SER A 120 -16.85 5.56 -1.79
C SER A 120 -16.07 4.35 -1.29
N ALA A 121 -14.91 4.15 -1.91
CA ALA A 121 -13.95 3.14 -1.52
C ALA A 121 -12.94 3.73 -0.53
N GLU A 122 -13.06 3.35 0.75
CA GLU A 122 -12.13 3.76 1.80
C GLU A 122 -11.01 2.73 1.93
N THR A 123 -9.75 3.18 2.01
CA THR A 123 -8.65 2.26 2.32
C THR A 123 -8.75 1.84 3.79
N VAL A 124 -8.46 0.56 4.06
CA VAL A 124 -8.29 0.02 5.40
C VAL A 124 -6.85 -0.42 5.52
N ASP A 125 -6.09 0.32 6.31
CA ASP A 125 -4.69 0.00 6.58
C ASP A 125 -4.55 -1.27 7.41
N GLY A 126 -3.47 -2.00 7.18
CA GLY A 126 -3.15 -3.20 7.94
C GLY A 126 -2.49 -2.87 9.28
N PRO A 127 -2.33 -3.90 10.14
CA PRO A 127 -1.93 -3.73 11.53
C PRO A 127 -0.49 -3.21 11.70
N GLU A 128 0.42 -3.55 10.78
CA GLU A 128 1.86 -3.20 10.87
C GLU A 128 2.19 -1.85 10.21
N GLY A 129 1.19 -1.00 9.99
CA GLY A 129 1.33 0.28 9.33
C GLY A 129 1.86 1.37 10.27
N HIS A 130 2.82 2.17 9.79
CA HIS A 130 3.34 3.35 10.47
C HIS A 130 2.77 4.63 9.85
N ILE A 131 2.29 5.54 10.68
CA ILE A 131 1.75 6.83 10.21
C ILE A 131 2.90 7.81 9.97
N VAL A 132 3.04 8.27 8.72
CA VAL A 132 3.92 9.38 8.33
C VAL A 132 3.07 10.63 8.18
N VAL A 133 3.40 11.67 8.95
CA VAL A 133 2.77 12.98 8.85
C VAL A 133 3.70 13.93 8.10
N PRO A 134 3.30 14.51 6.96
CA PRO A 134 4.10 15.51 6.29
C PRO A 134 4.18 16.80 7.12
N THR A 135 5.33 17.47 7.11
CA THR A 135 5.58 18.69 7.89
C THR A 135 4.58 19.81 7.59
N THR A 136 4.07 19.86 6.36
CA THR A 136 3.04 20.80 5.91
C THR A 136 1.69 20.57 6.60
N TRP A 137 1.35 19.33 6.96
CA TRP A 137 0.13 18.98 7.71
C TRP A 137 0.22 19.38 9.17
N SER A 138 1.35 19.08 9.82
CA SER A 138 1.59 19.40 11.23
C SER A 138 1.54 20.92 11.49
N THR A 139 1.86 21.74 10.49
CA THR A 139 1.81 23.20 10.59
C THR A 139 0.37 23.74 10.41
N ALA A 140 -0.45 23.06 9.60
CA ALA A 140 -1.84 23.45 9.32
C ALA A 140 -2.84 22.98 10.40
N HIS A 141 -2.55 21.86 11.06
CA HIS A 141 -3.35 21.29 12.13
C HIS A 141 -2.47 21.14 13.37
N GLN A 142 -2.52 22.11 14.29
CA GLN A 142 -1.76 22.13 15.53
C GLN A 142 -1.91 20.79 16.29
N VAL A 143 -0.82 20.03 16.34
CA VAL A 143 -0.60 18.93 17.29
C VAL A 143 0.61 19.29 18.13
#